data_AF-J3PJ75-F1
#
_entry.id   AF-J3PJ75-F1
#
_cell.length_a   1.000
_cell.length_b   1.000
_cell.length_c   1.000
_cell.angle_alpha   90.00
_cell.angle_beta   90.00
_cell.angle_gamma   90.00
#
_symmetry.space_group_name_H-M   'P 1'
#
loop_
_entity.id
_entity.type
_entity.pdbx_description
1 polymer ?
#
loop_
_entity_poly.entity_id
_entity_poly.type
_entity_poly.pdbx_seq_one_letter_code
_entity_poly.pdbx_strand_id
1 'polypeptide(L)'
;MSLEITEAQTSTGEGTAVYEPFQVIGLDQVSDVDIRVRVTGGGHTSQVYAVRQAIAKSIVAYYQKYVDEHSKNLLEQTLTQYDRTLLVADDRYLLRRHLSFAQPQSR
;
A
#
# COMPACT_ATOMS: atom_id res chain seq x y z
N MET A 1 9.46 -8.22 5.87
CA MET A 1 8.77 -9.34 5.20
C MET A 1 9.10 -9.24 3.72
N SER A 2 9.68 -10.28 3.13
CA SER A 2 9.90 -10.35 1.68
C SER A 2 8.72 -11.14 1.12
N LEU A 3 7.84 -10.48 0.37
CA LEU A 3 6.75 -11.15 -0.33
C LEU A 3 7.14 -11.24 -1.79
N GLU A 4 7.43 -12.45 -2.26
CA GLU A 4 7.46 -12.76 -3.69
C GLU A 4 6.03 -13.14 -4.07
N ILE A 5 5.38 -12.28 -4.85
CA ILE A 5 3.99 -12.48 -5.27
C ILE A 5 4.02 -13.23 -6.59
N THR A 6 4.40 -14.51 -6.53
CA THR A 6 4.29 -15.43 -7.67
C THR A 6 3.06 -16.29 -7.42
N GLU A 7 2.03 -16.05 -8.23
CA GLU A 7 0.80 -16.83 -8.40
C GLU A 7 0.31 -17.67 -7.21
N ALA A 8 -0.82 -17.22 -6.64
CA ALA A 8 -1.74 -18.00 -5.81
C ALA A 8 -1.19 -18.59 -4.50
N GLN A 9 -1.43 -17.89 -3.39
CA GLN A 9 -1.57 -18.53 -2.07
C GLN A 9 -2.84 -17.99 -1.37
N THR A 10 -3.96 -18.67 -1.62
CA THR A 10 -5.23 -18.61 -0.88
C THR A 10 -5.23 -19.69 0.21
N SER A 11 -4.85 -19.40 1.46
CA SER A 11 -5.11 -20.36 2.57
C SER A 11 -5.02 -19.85 4.01
N THR A 12 -4.95 -18.56 4.31
CA THR A 12 -5.05 -18.10 5.71
C THR A 12 -5.80 -16.79 5.80
N GLY A 13 -6.84 -16.72 6.63
CA GLY A 13 -7.87 -15.67 6.68
C GLY A 13 -7.41 -14.23 6.93
N GLU A 14 -6.11 -13.97 7.03
CA GLU A 14 -5.50 -12.64 7.10
C GLU A 14 -4.92 -12.17 5.75
N GLY A 15 -4.79 -13.08 4.77
CA GLY A 15 -4.26 -12.80 3.43
C GLY A 15 -5.18 -11.98 2.54
N THR A 16 -6.48 -11.91 2.85
CA THR A 16 -7.50 -11.22 2.04
C THR A 16 -7.17 -9.74 1.82
N ALA A 17 -6.55 -9.11 2.81
CA ALA A 17 -6.18 -7.71 2.73
C ALA A 17 -5.09 -7.43 1.69
N VAL A 18 -4.13 -8.32 1.49
CA VAL A 18 -2.99 -8.03 0.59
C VAL A 18 -3.38 -8.17 -0.89
N TYR A 19 -4.39 -9.01 -1.17
CA TYR A 19 -4.81 -9.34 -2.54
C TYR A 19 -5.88 -8.40 -3.14
N GLU A 20 -6.57 -7.60 -2.32
CA GLU A 20 -7.60 -6.65 -2.77
C GLU A 20 -7.19 -5.73 -3.95
N PRO A 21 -6.02 -5.08 -3.96
CA PRO A 21 -5.64 -4.20 -5.07
C PRO A 21 -5.48 -4.95 -6.41
N PHE A 22 -5.11 -6.24 -6.40
CA PHE A 22 -5.02 -7.03 -7.63
C PHE A 22 -6.41 -7.36 -8.21
N GLN A 23 -7.41 -7.60 -7.35
CA GLN A 23 -8.80 -7.82 -7.79
C GLN A 23 -9.40 -6.58 -8.45
N VAL A 24 -9.03 -5.38 -8.00
CA VAL A 24 -9.55 -4.11 -8.53
C VAL A 24 -8.89 -3.73 -9.87
N ILE A 25 -7.60 -4.03 -10.03
CA ILE A 25 -6.84 -3.71 -11.25
C ILE A 25 -7.09 -4.73 -12.36
N GLY A 26 -7.39 -5.98 -11.99
CA GLY A 26 -7.55 -7.10 -12.91
C GLY A 26 -6.22 -7.79 -13.16
N LEU A 27 -6.21 -9.12 -12.98
CA LEU A 27 -4.99 -9.95 -13.09
C LEU A 27 -4.35 -9.89 -14.49
N ASP A 28 -5.14 -9.67 -15.54
CA ASP A 28 -4.66 -9.52 -16.93
C ASP A 28 -3.75 -8.30 -17.14
N GLN A 29 -3.90 -7.24 -16.34
CA GLN A 29 -3.07 -6.03 -16.48
C GLN A 29 -1.75 -6.15 -15.69
N VAL A 30 -1.61 -7.20 -14.87
CA VAL A 30 -0.47 -7.40 -13.96
C VAL A 30 0.37 -8.63 -14.36
N SER A 31 -0.10 -9.47 -15.28
CA SER A 31 0.60 -10.67 -15.72
C SER A 31 1.95 -10.41 -16.41
N ASP A 32 2.16 -9.20 -16.95
CA ASP A 32 3.39 -8.83 -17.67
C ASP A 32 4.42 -8.08 -16.80
N VAL A 33 4.15 -7.94 -15.48
CA VAL A 33 4.97 -7.15 -14.56
C VAL A 33 5.37 -7.98 -13.33
N ASP A 34 6.67 -8.26 -13.19
CA ASP A 34 7.25 -8.84 -11.95
C ASP A 34 7.43 -7.72 -10.89
N ILE A 35 6.76 -7.84 -9.74
CA ILE A 35 6.77 -6.84 -8.66
C ILE A 35 7.38 -7.46 -7.40
N ARG A 36 8.52 -6.93 -6.96
CA ARG A 36 9.17 -7.32 -5.69
C ARG A 36 9.12 -6.19 -4.68
N VAL A 37 8.48 -6.44 -3.55
CA VAL A 37 8.31 -5.44 -2.48
C VAL A 37 9.01 -5.88 -1.20
N ARG A 38 9.86 -5.01 -0.66
CA ARG A 38 10.49 -5.19 0.67
C ARG A 38 10.04 -4.07 1.59
N VAL A 39 9.39 -4.44 2.69
CA VAL A 39 9.00 -3.50 3.76
C VAL A 39 9.80 -3.76 5.04
N THR A 40 10.26 -2.68 5.67
CA THR A 40 11.05 -2.68 6.92
C THR A 40 10.55 -1.61 7.87
N GLY A 41 10.50 -1.91 9.17
CA GLY A 41 9.98 -1.01 10.21
C GLY A 41 8.45 -1.09 10.38
N GLY A 42 7.92 -0.40 11.40
CA GLY A 42 6.48 -0.38 11.73
C GLY A 42 5.95 -1.67 12.38
N GLY A 43 4.64 -1.73 12.62
CA GLY A 43 3.92 -2.92 13.08
C GLY A 43 3.33 -3.74 11.91
N HIS A 44 2.83 -4.94 12.21
CA HIS A 44 2.26 -5.86 11.20
C HIS A 44 1.22 -5.20 10.30
N THR A 45 0.23 -4.54 10.88
CA THR A 45 -0.83 -3.85 10.14
C THR A 45 -0.27 -2.74 9.22
N SER A 46 0.65 -1.91 9.71
CA SER A 46 1.26 -0.85 8.88
C SER A 46 2.08 -1.40 7.73
N GLN A 47 2.72 -2.56 7.89
CA GLN A 47 3.47 -3.20 6.82
C GLN A 47 2.54 -3.70 5.70
N VAL A 48 1.37 -4.23 6.04
CA VAL A 48 0.35 -4.63 5.06
C VAL A 48 -0.13 -3.43 4.23
N TYR A 49 -0.43 -2.30 4.88
CA TYR A 49 -0.80 -1.06 4.17
C TYR A 49 0.33 -0.55 3.28
N ALA A 50 1.59 -0.61 3.74
CA ALA A 50 2.74 -0.22 2.94
C ALA A 50 2.90 -1.10 1.67
N VAL A 51 2.68 -2.42 1.79
CA VAL A 51 2.73 -3.33 0.63
C VAL A 51 1.60 -3.00 -0.36
N ARG A 52 0.36 -2.78 0.11
CA ARG A 52 -0.76 -2.37 -0.75
C ARG A 52 -0.45 -1.10 -1.55
N GLN A 53 0.06 -0.07 -0.87
CA GLN A 53 0.43 1.20 -1.50
C GLN A 53 1.56 1.03 -2.52
N ALA A 54 2.58 0.23 -2.19
CA ALA A 54 3.70 -0.02 -3.08
C ALA A 54 3.25 -0.65 -4.40
N ILE A 55 2.36 -1.64 -4.34
CA ILE A 55 1.82 -2.32 -5.52
C ILE A 55 1.01 -1.33 -6.39
N ALA A 56 0.06 -0.61 -5.79
CA ALA A 56 -0.77 0.36 -6.53
C ALA A 56 0.07 1.44 -7.22
N LYS A 57 1.06 2.01 -6.52
CA LYS A 57 1.98 3.02 -7.08
C LYS A 57 2.87 2.47 -8.18
N SER A 58 3.37 1.23 -8.03
CA SER A 58 4.22 0.61 -9.05
C SER A 58 3.49 0.41 -10.38
N ILE A 59 2.20 0.04 -10.34
CA ILE A 59 1.40 -0.19 -11.54
C ILE A 59 1.12 1.14 -12.24
N VAL A 60 0.71 2.18 -11.52
CA VAL A 60 0.52 3.52 -12.09
C VAL A 60 1.81 4.04 -12.75
N ALA A 61 2.96 3.85 -12.09
CA ALA A 61 4.26 4.25 -12.63
C ALA A 61 4.67 3.44 -13.87
N TYR A 62 4.31 2.15 -13.93
CA TYR A 62 4.55 1.32 -15.12
C TYR A 62 3.75 1.83 -16.33
N TYR A 63 2.45 2.08 -16.16
CA TYR A 63 1.58 2.58 -17.22
C TYR A 63 2.00 3.98 -17.70
N GLN A 64 2.45 4.82 -16.77
CA GLN A 64 3.01 6.13 -17.10
C GLN A 64 4.23 6.04 -18.02
N LYS A 65 5.05 4.99 -17.90
CA LYS A 65 6.32 4.86 -18.64
C LYS A 65 6.21 4.03 -19.92
N TYR A 66 5.39 2.97 -19.93
CA TYR A 66 5.43 1.96 -20.99
C TYR A 66 4.14 1.83 -21.82
N VAL A 67 3.03 2.43 -21.38
CA VAL A 67 1.73 2.28 -22.05
C VAL A 67 1.27 3.63 -22.60
N ASP A 68 0.47 4.40 -21.84
CA ASP A 68 -0.03 5.70 -22.25
C ASP A 68 -0.66 6.48 -21.07
N GLU A 69 -0.80 7.79 -21.22
CA GLU A 69 -1.33 8.69 -20.18
C GLU A 69 -2.84 8.51 -19.94
N HIS A 70 -3.60 8.08 -20.95
CA HIS A 70 -5.05 7.89 -20.83
C HIS A 70 -5.36 6.68 -19.95
N SER A 71 -4.71 5.54 -20.22
CA SER A 71 -4.81 4.31 -19.42
C SER A 71 -4.32 4.54 -17.98
N LYS A 72 -3.24 5.31 -17.82
CA LYS A 72 -2.75 5.73 -16.50
C LYS A 72 -3.82 6.50 -15.71
N ASN A 73 -4.49 7.47 -16.33
CA ASN A 73 -5.51 8.28 -15.66
C ASN A 73 -6.75 7.45 -15.32
N LEU A 74 -7.12 6.49 -16.16
CA LEU A 74 -8.20 5.55 -15.87
C LEU A 74 -7.87 4.70 -14.64
N LEU A 75 -6.65 4.13 -14.59
CA LEU A 75 -6.17 3.36 -13.44
C LEU A 75 -6.13 4.19 -12.15
N GLU A 76 -5.64 5.42 -12.20
CA GLU A 76 -5.66 6.30 -11.04
C GLU A 76 -7.08 6.60 -10.55
N GLN A 77 -8.03 6.83 -11.47
CA GLN A 77 -9.43 7.05 -11.12
C GLN A 77 -10.04 5.80 -10.48
N THR A 78 -9.83 4.62 -11.07
CA THR A 78 -10.32 3.35 -10.52
C THR A 78 -9.75 3.08 -9.13
N LEU A 79 -8.44 3.27 -8.95
CA LEU A 79 -7.76 3.09 -7.65
C LEU A 79 -8.24 4.09 -6.61
N THR A 80 -8.38 5.37 -6.99
CA THR A 80 -8.86 6.43 -6.09
C THR A 80 -10.32 6.24 -5.69
N GLN A 81 -11.14 5.72 -6.61
CA GLN A 81 -12.55 5.42 -6.35
C GLN A 81 -12.71 4.23 -5.41
N TYR A 82 -11.84 3.24 -5.51
CA TYR A 82 -11.83 2.11 -4.59
C TYR A 82 -11.31 2.51 -3.20
N ASP A 83 -10.08 3.03 -3.12
CA ASP A 83 -9.47 3.46 -1.87
C ASP A 83 -8.39 4.54 -2.12
N ARG A 84 -8.66 5.75 -1.63
CA ARG A 84 -7.76 6.90 -1.76
C ARG A 84 -6.42 6.70 -1.05
N THR A 85 -6.39 5.86 -0.01
CA THR A 85 -5.18 5.60 0.77
C THR A 85 -4.17 4.71 0.03
N LEU A 86 -4.54 4.15 -1.12
CA LEU A 86 -3.61 3.38 -1.96
C LEU A 86 -2.59 4.28 -2.68
N LEU A 87 -3.01 5.47 -3.11
CA LEU A 87 -2.14 6.42 -3.82
C LEU A 87 -1.52 7.45 -2.88
N VAL A 88 -2.23 7.87 -1.84
CA VAL A 88 -1.75 8.87 -0.88
C VAL A 88 -1.43 8.19 0.46
N ALA A 89 -0.23 8.43 0.99
CA ALA A 89 0.13 7.92 2.31
C ALA A 89 -0.67 8.64 3.40
N ASP A 90 -0.99 7.95 4.50
CA ASP A 90 -1.67 8.57 5.64
C ASP A 90 -0.65 9.37 6.49
N ASP A 91 -0.84 10.68 6.62
CA ASP A 91 0.06 11.63 7.32
C ASP A 91 -0.06 11.58 8.86
N ARG A 92 -0.70 10.56 9.44
CA ARG A 92 -0.83 10.42 10.90
C ARG A 92 0.52 10.12 11.56
N TYR A 93 1.18 11.16 12.05
CA TYR A 93 2.32 11.05 12.96
C TYR A 93 1.88 11.12 14.43
N LEU A 94 2.53 10.36 15.30
CA LEU A 94 2.35 10.50 16.74
C LEU A 94 2.81 11.90 17.17
N LEU A 95 1.92 12.67 17.79
CA LEU A 95 2.26 13.96 18.38
C LEU A 95 3.42 13.75 19.37
N ARG A 96 4.55 14.43 19.13
CA ARG A 96 5.71 14.37 20.03
C ARG A 96 5.27 14.87 21.40
N ARG A 97 5.13 13.95 22.36
CA ARG A 97 4.85 14.32 23.74
C ARG A 97 6.08 15.07 24.27
N HIS A 98 5.98 16.39 24.37
CA HIS A 98 6.95 17.22 25.10
C HIS A 98 6.95 16.71 26.55
N LEU A 99 8.12 16.31 27.04
CA LEU A 99 8.30 15.66 28.35
C LEU A 99 8.25 16.62 29.56
N SER A 100 7.92 17.89 29.37
CA SER A 100 8.05 18.92 30.42
C SER A 100 6.70 19.33 31.04
N PHE A 101 5.85 18.39 31.45
CA PHE A 101 4.72 18.68 32.36
C PHE A 101 4.45 17.50 33.30
N ALA A 102 5.49 16.99 33.96
CA ALA A 102 5.30 16.35 35.25
C ALA A 102 5.61 17.42 36.32
N GLN A 103 4.63 18.27 36.63
CA GLN A 103 4.76 19.12 37.82
C GLN A 103 4.70 18.20 39.03
N PRO A 104 5.73 18.16 39.91
CA PRO A 104 5.59 17.49 41.18
C PRO A 104 4.55 18.26 41.98
N GLN A 105 3.43 17.61 42.30
CA GLN A 105 2.50 18.10 43.32
C GLN A 105 3.27 18.07 44.65
N SER A 106 3.73 19.23 45.12
CA SER A 106 4.30 19.38 46.46
C SER A 106 3.20 19.12 47.49
N ARG A 107 3.43 18.14 48.35
CA ARG A 107 2.63 17.90 49.57
C ARG A 107 2.78 19.04 50.57
#